data_AF-A0A382GBL1-F1
#
_entry.id   AF-A0A382GBL1-F1
#
_cell.length_a   1.000
_cell.length_b   1.000
_cell.length_c   1.000
_cell.angle_alpha   90.00
_cell.angle_beta   90.00
_cell.angle_gamma   90.00
#
_symmetry.space_group_name_H-M   'P 1'
#
loop_
_entity.id
_entity.type
_entity.pdbx_description
1 polymer ?
#
loop_
_entity_poly.entity_id
_entity_poly.type
_entity_poly.pdbx_seq_one_letter_code
_entity_poly.pdbx_strand_id
1 'polypeptide(L)' 'MAAFLVRALDLVPATSPAPFTDDDGHLFEAEIETLWSHGVTTGCTATSFCPGRAVTRAEMAAFLVRALDLVPATTR' A
#
# COMPACT_ATOMS: atom_id res chain seq x y z
N MET A 1 -1.21 -5.96 6.67
CA MET A 1 -2.12 -5.30 5.70
C MET A 1 -1.64 -5.49 4.27
N ALA A 2 -0.37 -5.17 3.94
CA ALA A 2 0.15 -5.25 2.57
C ALA A 2 -0.10 -6.61 1.87
N ALA A 3 0.34 -7.69 2.52
CA ALA A 3 0.13 -9.06 2.06
C ALA A 3 -1.33 -9.43 1.73
N PHE A 4 -2.29 -8.88 2.49
CA PHE A 4 -3.71 -9.11 2.26
C PHE A 4 -4.20 -8.39 1.00
N LEU A 5 -3.86 -7.11 0.82
CA LEU A 5 -4.28 -6.35 -0.36
C LEU A 5 -3.67 -6.91 -1.64
N VAL A 6 -2.38 -7.26 -1.64
CA VAL A 6 -1.72 -7.86 -2.82
C VAL A 6 -2.42 -9.15 -3.25
N ARG A 7 -2.76 -10.03 -2.30
CA ARG A 7 -3.45 -11.31 -2.60
C ARG A 7 -4.92 -11.11 -2.97
N ALA A 8 -5.63 -10.22 -2.27
CA ALA A 8 -7.06 -10.00 -2.50
C ALA A 8 -7.34 -9.33 -3.84
N LEU A 9 -6.41 -8.51 -4.32
CA LEU A 9 -6.51 -7.77 -5.58
C LEU A 9 -5.72 -8.43 -6.72
N ASP A 10 -5.07 -9.57 -6.46
CA ASP A 10 -4.21 -10.30 -7.40
C ASP A 10 -3.19 -9.39 -8.11
N LEU A 11 -2.49 -8.56 -7.32
CA LEU A 11 -1.53 -7.59 -7.85
C LEU A 11 -0.27 -8.30 -8.37
N VAL A 12 0.18 -7.88 -9.56
CA VAL A 12 1.44 -8.33 -10.14
C VAL A 12 2.61 -7.83 -9.29
N PRO A 13 3.54 -8.70 -8.84
CA PRO A 13 4.67 -8.29 -8.00
C PRO A 13 5.52 -7.18 -8.63
N ALA A 14 5.98 -6.24 -7.79
CA ALA A 14 6.92 -5.21 -8.22
C ALA A 14 8.27 -5.79 -8.65
N THR A 15 8.90 -5.14 -9.63
CA THR A 15 10.26 -5.45 -10.11
C THR A 15 11.26 -4.35 -9.77
N SER A 16 10.83 -3.28 -9.11
CA SER A 16 11.65 -2.12 -8.76
C SER A 16 11.36 -1.71 -7.33
N PRO A 17 12.38 -1.27 -6.58
CA PRO A 17 12.21 -0.87 -5.19
C PRO A 17 11.50 0.48 -5.06
N ALA A 18 10.82 0.67 -3.94
CA ALA A 18 10.13 1.83 -3.48
C ALA A 18 11.14 2.73 -2.75
N PRO A 19 10.78 3.98 -2.45
CA PRO A 19 11.67 4.87 -1.71
C PRO A 19 11.73 4.58 -0.21
N PHE A 20 11.12 3.49 0.26
CA PHE A 20 11.04 3.17 1.68
C PHE A 20 12.33 2.51 2.15
N THR A 21 12.87 2.98 3.28
CA THR A 21 14.12 2.46 3.85
C THR A 21 13.88 1.65 5.12
N ASP A 22 12.65 1.60 5.61
CA ASP A 22 12.26 0.95 6.87
C ASP A 22 11.53 -0.38 6.66
N ASP A 23 11.40 -0.82 5.41
CA ASP A 23 10.92 -2.14 5.01
C ASP A 23 12.01 -3.06 4.46
N ASP A 24 13.23 -2.56 4.22
CA ASP A 24 14.41 -3.37 3.85
C ASP A 24 14.60 -4.56 4.82
N GLY A 25 14.52 -5.79 4.31
CA GLY A 25 14.64 -7.03 5.09
C GLY A 25 13.40 -7.40 5.90
N HIS A 26 12.30 -6.65 5.75
CA HIS A 26 11.02 -6.97 6.41
C HIS A 26 10.32 -8.14 5.71
N LEU A 27 9.62 -8.98 6.47
CA LEU A 27 8.94 -10.18 5.94
C LEU A 27 7.96 -9.87 4.79
N PHE A 28 7.38 -8.67 4.80
CA PHE A 28 6.41 -8.21 3.80
C PHE A 28 6.95 -7.12 2.86
N GLU A 29 8.27 -6.96 2.77
CA GLU A 29 8.93 -6.00 1.88
C GLU A 29 8.38 -6.12 0.45
N ALA A 30 8.41 -7.31 -0.14
CA ALA A 30 7.92 -7.55 -1.50
C ALA A 30 6.45 -7.10 -1.72
N GLU A 31 5.58 -7.28 -0.73
CA GLU A 31 4.20 -6.81 -0.83
C GLU A 31 4.05 -5.31 -0.60
N ILE A 32 4.87 -4.70 0.24
CA ILE A 32 4.92 -3.24 0.43
C ILE A 32 5.35 -2.57 -0.88
N GLU A 33 6.40 -3.10 -1.47
CA GLU A 33 6.95 -2.72 -2.77
C GLU A 33 5.92 -2.82 -3.89
N THR A 34 5.21 -3.95 -3.92
CA THR A 34 4.10 -4.16 -4.85
C THR A 34 3.02 -3.10 -4.66
N LEU A 35 2.57 -2.84 -3.43
CA LEU A 35 1.56 -1.80 -3.20
C LEU A 35 2.03 -0.41 -3.65
N TRP A 36 3.31 -0.08 -3.49
CA TRP A 36 3.84 1.22 -3.92
C TRP A 36 3.86 1.33 -5.45
N SER A 37 4.34 0.30 -6.13
CA SER A 37 4.42 0.26 -7.60
C SER A 37 3.05 0.41 -8.29
N HIS A 38 1.98 -0.07 -7.65
CA HIS A 38 0.59 0.06 -8.11
C HIS A 38 -0.09 1.36 -7.62
N GLY A 39 0.63 2.26 -6.96
CA GLY A 39 0.06 3.50 -6.42
C GLY A 39 -0.93 3.29 -5.26
N VAL A 40 -0.95 2.09 -4.67
CA VAL A 40 -1.84 1.70 -3.56
C VAL A 40 -1.29 2.17 -2.22
N THR A 41 0.00 2.47 -2.07
CA THR A 41 0.53 3.14 -0.86
C THR A 41 1.47 4.27 -1.22
N THR A 42 1.53 5.29 -0.38
CA THR A 42 2.49 6.41 -0.46
C THR A 42 3.44 6.44 0.73
N GLY A 43 3.35 5.46 1.63
CA GLY A 43 4.08 5.44 2.89
C GLY A 43 3.47 6.35 3.97
N CYS A 44 4.02 6.26 5.18
CA CYS A 44 3.74 7.19 6.27
C CYS A 44 4.52 8.50 6.12
N THR A 45 5.65 8.45 5.41
CA THR A 45 6.45 9.59 4.96
C THR A 45 6.89 9.33 3.52
N ALA A 46 7.63 10.27 2.91
CA ALA A 46 8.16 10.08 1.56
C ALA A 46 9.17 8.93 1.44
N THR A 47 9.79 8.52 2.55
CA THR A 47 10.87 7.51 2.57
C THR A 47 10.64 6.41 3.61
N SER A 48 9.42 6.31 4.16
CA SER A 48 9.10 5.29 5.15
C SER A 48 7.69 4.75 4.98
N PHE A 49 7.54 3.44 5.12
CA PHE A 49 6.27 2.73 5.10
C PHE A 49 5.63 2.62 6.50
N CYS A 50 6.45 2.58 7.57
CA CYS A 50 6.04 2.34 8.95
C CYS A 50 5.31 0.98 9.15
N PRO A 51 5.95 -0.18 8.88
CA PRO A 51 5.28 -1.48 8.85
C PRO A 51 4.64 -1.92 10.19
N GLY A 52 5.15 -1.42 11.32
CA GLY A 52 4.62 -1.70 12.66
C GLY A 52 3.42 -0.83 13.08
N ARG A 53 3.07 0.21 12.30
CA ARG A 53 1.99 1.13 12.65
C ARG A 53 0.63 0.52 12.31
N ALA A 54 -0.32 0.64 13.23
CA ALA A 54 -1.70 0.25 12.96
C ALA A 54 -2.31 1.13 11.86
N VAL A 55 -2.99 0.48 10.92
CA VAL A 55 -3.74 1.13 9.83
C VAL A 55 -5.15 1.47 10.34
N THR A 56 -5.54 2.73 10.23
CA THR A 56 -6.89 3.18 10.58
C THR A 56 -7.91 2.75 9.52
N ARG A 57 -9.20 2.77 9.87
CA ARG A 57 -10.28 2.47 8.91
C ARG A 57 -10.28 3.43 7.71
N ALA A 58 -9.98 4.71 7.93
CA ALA A 58 -9.92 5.72 6.88
C ALA A 58 -8.74 5.46 5.92
N GLU A 59 -7.57 5.11 6.44
CA GLU A 59 -6.41 4.76 5.60
C GLU A 59 -6.66 3.48 4.80
N MET A 60 -7.29 2.46 5.40
CA MET A 60 -7.71 1.26 4.66
C MET A 60 -8.66 1.60 3.52
N ALA A 61 -9.65 2.48 3.76
CA ALA A 61 -10.54 2.94 2.69
C ALA A 61 -9.77 3.66 1.58
N ALA A 62 -8.79 4.50 1.93
CA ALA A 62 -7.95 5.19 0.94
C ALA A 62 -7.08 4.21 0.12
N PHE A 63 -6.65 3.08 0.69
CA PHE A 63 -5.99 2.01 -0.07
C PHE A 63 -6.93 1.38 -1.09
N LEU A 64 -8.14 1.01 -0.67
CA LEU A 64 -9.14 0.40 -1.55
C LEU A 64 -9.59 1.36 -2.66
N VAL A 65 -9.80 2.63 -2.35
CA VAL A 65 -10.18 3.65 -3.34
C VAL A 65 -9.14 3.76 -4.45
N ARG A 66 -7.85 3.81 -4.10
CA ARG A 66 -6.77 3.90 -5.10
C ARG A 66 -6.58 2.60 -5.86
N ALA A 67 -6.64 1.47 -5.17
CA ALA A 67 -6.43 0.17 -5.78
C ALA A 67 -7.55 -0.23 -6.77
N LEU A 68 -8.77 0.22 -6.52
CA LEU A 68 -9.94 -0.09 -7.33
C LEU A 68 -10.36 1.07 -8.25
N ASP A 69 -9.54 2.12 -8.32
CA ASP A 69 -9.80 3.36 -9.08
C ASP A 69 -11.22 3.92 -8.86
N LEU A 70 -11.65 3.97 -7.59
CA LEU A 70 -12.99 4.39 -7.24
C LEU A 70 -13.10 5.92 -7.26
N VAL A 71 -14.11 6.41 -7.96
CA VAL A 71 -14.50 7.82 -7.88
C VAL A 71 -15.13 8.13 -6.52
N PRO A 72 -14.78 9.26 -5.87
CA PRO A 72 -15.40 9.67 -4.62
C PRO A 72 -16.91 9.74 -4.79
N ALA A 73 -17.65 9.10 -3.89
CA ALA A 73 -19.09 9.27 -3.84
C ALA A 73 -19.37 10.74 -3.53
N THR A 74 -19.89 11.48 -4.52
CA THR A 74 -20.40 12.83 -4.30
C THR A 74 -21.51 12.75 -3.26
N THR A 75 -21.24 13.26 -2.06
CA THR A 75 -22.24 13.49 -1.03
C THR A 75 -23.28 14.45 -1.62
N ARG A 76 -24.51 14.00 -1.80
CA ARG A 76 -25.66 14.87 -2.08
C ARG A 76 -26.13 15.54 -0.80
#